data_AF-A0A2P4XVN4-F1
#
_entry.id   AF-A0A2P4XVN4-F1
#
_cell.length_a   1.000
_cell.length_b   1.000
_cell.length_c   1.000
_cell.angle_alpha   90.00
_cell.angle_beta   90.00
_cell.angle_gamma   90.00
#
_symmetry.space_group_name_H-M   'P 1'
#
loop_
_entity.id
_entity.type
_entity.pdbx_description
1 polymer ?
#
loop_
_entity_poly.entity_id
_entity_poly.type
_entity_poly.pdbx_seq_one_letter_code
_entity_poly.pdbx_strand_id
1 'polypeptide(L)'
;MVGLSASELQAETLFPGDTIEYFSMAFVAGDPRGHRVSKVLRIDRKDDEFPVDVDTQEMLPLTIMLKRKRDRNDVEILSSDAKWRKLRTFRLVDGEVEGETRADRLNAELKKGLLDAMKSTKKRVAKEKDEKANAGSKKILSSYFTKLDHATDEGETTSSQRSSLEKMSTPERKKKEEEEKAFDA
;
A
#
# COMPACT_ATOMS: atom_id res chain seq x y z
N MET A 1 19.31 -43.37 -25.61
CA MET A 1 19.61 -42.49 -24.47
C MET A 1 18.82 -43.02 -23.29
N VAL A 2 19.48 -43.67 -22.33
CA VAL A 2 18.80 -44.26 -21.17
C VAL A 2 18.44 -43.12 -20.23
N GLY A 3 17.16 -42.81 -20.08
CA GLY A 3 16.71 -41.82 -19.11
C GLY A 3 16.89 -42.40 -17.71
N LEU A 4 17.47 -41.62 -16.79
CA LEU A 4 17.52 -42.02 -15.38
C LEU A 4 16.10 -42.20 -14.85
N SER A 5 15.86 -43.28 -14.12
CA SER A 5 14.58 -43.47 -13.43
C SER A 5 14.42 -42.42 -12.32
N ALA A 6 13.19 -42.05 -11.99
CA ALA A 6 12.94 -41.10 -10.90
C ALA A 6 13.51 -41.58 -9.54
N SER A 7 13.68 -42.90 -9.37
CA SER A 7 14.27 -43.52 -8.18
C SER A 7 15.80 -43.48 -8.15
N GLU A 8 16.45 -43.22 -9.29
CA GLU A 8 17.91 -43.06 -9.41
C GLU A 8 18.37 -41.62 -9.10
N LEU A 9 17.43 -40.69 -8.96
CA LEU A 9 17.73 -39.35 -8.47
C LEU A 9 17.99 -39.39 -6.96
N GLN A 10 19.07 -38.74 -6.53
CA GLN A 10 19.37 -38.57 -5.10
C GLN A 10 18.17 -37.95 -4.39
N ALA A 11 17.71 -38.58 -3.31
CA ALA A 11 16.60 -38.08 -2.52
C ALA A 11 16.93 -36.69 -1.98
N GLU A 12 16.09 -35.71 -2.29
CA GLU A 12 16.24 -34.33 -1.84
C GLU A 12 15.21 -34.07 -0.73
N THR A 13 15.60 -33.34 0.29
CA THR A 13 14.73 -33.00 1.42
C THR A 13 14.13 -31.63 1.19
N LEU A 14 12.83 -31.49 1.41
CA LEU A 14 12.12 -30.22 1.34
C LEU A 14 11.74 -29.78 2.76
N PHE A 15 12.13 -28.56 3.11
CA PHE A 15 11.83 -27.97 4.42
C PHE A 15 10.83 -26.82 4.31
N PRO A 16 10.02 -26.58 5.35
CA PRO A 16 9.35 -25.31 5.53
C PRO A 16 10.37 -24.17 5.51
N GLY A 17 10.03 -23.08 4.82
CA GLY A 17 10.91 -21.94 4.59
C GLY A 17 11.69 -21.98 3.27
N ASP A 18 11.81 -23.13 2.61
CA ASP A 18 12.48 -23.25 1.31
C ASP A 18 11.76 -22.42 0.25
N THR A 19 12.52 -21.88 -0.71
CA THR A 19 11.95 -21.26 -1.91
C THR A 19 11.98 -22.24 -3.06
N ILE A 20 10.81 -22.52 -3.63
CA ILE A 20 10.64 -23.45 -4.75
C ILE A 20 10.18 -22.72 -6.01
N GLU A 21 10.50 -23.32 -7.13
CA GLU A 21 10.10 -22.92 -8.48
C GLU A 21 9.23 -24.04 -9.06
N TYR A 22 8.06 -23.71 -9.58
CA TYR A 22 7.12 -24.68 -10.17
C TYR A 22 6.26 -24.04 -11.26
N PHE A 23 5.55 -24.88 -12.01
CA PHE A 23 4.55 -24.41 -12.96
C PHE A 23 3.16 -24.73 -12.42
N SER A 24 2.31 -23.71 -12.33
CA SER A 24 0.92 -23.81 -11.90
C SER A 24 0.14 -24.72 -12.86
N MET A 25 -0.68 -25.60 -12.31
CA MET A 25 -1.51 -26.53 -13.08
C MET A 25 -2.65 -25.85 -13.84
N ALA A 26 -2.92 -24.57 -13.56
CA ALA A 26 -3.87 -23.77 -14.33
C ALA A 26 -3.41 -23.51 -15.78
N PHE A 27 -2.14 -23.76 -16.09
CA PHE A 27 -1.54 -23.55 -17.41
C PHE A 27 -0.93 -24.85 -17.94
N VAL A 28 -0.75 -24.93 -19.26
CA VAL A 28 -0.04 -26.03 -19.89
C VAL A 28 1.44 -25.99 -19.47
N ALA A 29 2.03 -27.15 -19.24
CA ALA A 29 3.44 -27.27 -18.84
C ALA A 29 4.36 -26.53 -19.81
N GLY A 30 5.20 -25.63 -19.29
CA GLY A 30 6.12 -24.79 -20.08
C GLY A 30 5.55 -23.43 -20.49
N ASP A 31 4.27 -23.15 -20.24
CA ASP A 31 3.71 -21.80 -20.42
C ASP A 31 4.37 -20.83 -19.41
N PRO A 32 5.02 -19.75 -19.88
CA PRO A 32 5.62 -18.74 -19.01
C PRO A 32 4.64 -18.12 -18.01
N ARG A 33 3.34 -18.05 -18.32
CA ARG A 33 2.30 -17.54 -17.41
C ARG A 33 2.06 -18.45 -16.21
N GLY A 34 2.36 -19.74 -16.37
CA GLY A 34 2.27 -20.73 -15.31
C GLY A 34 3.47 -20.72 -14.38
N HIS A 35 4.56 -20.05 -14.72
CA HIS A 35 5.77 -20.04 -13.89
C HIS A 35 5.53 -19.35 -12.54
N ARG A 36 5.89 -20.04 -11.46
CA ARG A 36 5.76 -19.57 -10.08
C ARG A 36 7.07 -19.77 -9.32
N VAL A 37 7.38 -18.80 -8.48
CA VAL A 37 8.39 -18.90 -7.43
C VAL A 37 7.67 -18.60 -6.12
N SER A 38 7.72 -19.54 -5.18
CA SER A 38 7.00 -19.46 -3.92
C SER A 38 7.86 -19.89 -2.74
N LYS A 39 7.54 -19.38 -1.56
CA LYS A 39 8.11 -19.87 -0.31
C LYS A 39 7.20 -20.96 0.25
N VAL A 40 7.77 -22.06 0.70
CA VAL A 40 7.06 -23.11 1.42
C VAL A 40 6.78 -22.59 2.83
N LEU A 41 5.51 -22.52 3.21
CA LEU A 41 5.08 -22.04 4.52
C LEU A 41 4.86 -23.20 5.49
N ARG A 42 4.17 -24.25 5.04
CA ARG A 42 3.85 -25.41 5.86
C ARG A 42 3.99 -26.69 5.06
N ILE A 43 4.43 -27.74 5.74
CA ILE A 43 4.42 -29.10 5.22
C ILE A 43 3.68 -29.98 6.24
N ASP A 44 2.64 -30.66 5.78
CA ASP A 44 1.89 -31.65 6.55
C ASP A 44 1.82 -32.97 5.80
N ARG A 45 2.64 -33.94 6.21
CA ARG A 45 2.64 -35.28 5.61
C ARG A 45 1.36 -36.09 5.86
N LYS A 46 0.45 -35.63 6.72
CA LYS A 46 -0.84 -36.29 6.91
C LYS A 46 -1.83 -35.98 5.79
N ASP A 47 -1.58 -34.92 5.02
CA ASP A 47 -2.34 -34.61 3.82
C ASP A 47 -1.74 -35.37 2.63
N ASP A 48 -2.43 -36.43 2.21
CA ASP A 48 -1.99 -37.29 1.11
C ASP A 48 -2.17 -36.64 -0.27
N GLU A 49 -2.98 -35.58 -0.37
CA GLU A 49 -3.30 -34.94 -1.65
C GLU A 49 -2.44 -33.70 -1.89
N PHE A 50 -2.37 -32.80 -0.89
CA PHE A 50 -1.69 -31.51 -0.97
C PHE A 50 -0.83 -31.21 0.27
N PRO A 51 0.27 -31.98 0.49
CA PRO A 51 1.05 -31.90 1.73
C PRO A 51 1.87 -30.61 1.92
N VAL A 52 1.83 -29.66 0.98
CA VAL A 52 2.70 -28.48 0.98
C VAL A 52 1.88 -27.22 0.74
N ASP A 53 1.92 -26.31 1.72
CA ASP A 53 1.37 -24.97 1.60
C ASP A 53 2.45 -23.96 1.22
N VAL A 54 2.11 -23.06 0.32
CA VAL A 54 3.01 -22.04 -0.22
C VAL A 54 2.42 -20.64 -0.08
N ASP A 55 3.27 -19.61 -0.15
CA ASP A 55 2.84 -18.20 -0.03
C ASP A 55 1.85 -17.76 -1.13
N THR A 56 1.84 -18.42 -2.29
CA THR A 56 0.85 -18.23 -3.34
C THR A 56 -0.52 -18.81 -3.02
N GLN A 57 -0.62 -19.64 -1.98
CA GLN A 57 -1.81 -20.41 -1.60
C GLN A 57 -2.32 -21.36 -2.70
N GLU A 58 -1.45 -21.74 -3.64
CA GLU A 58 -1.77 -22.77 -4.63
C GLU A 58 -1.64 -24.16 -4.00
N MET A 59 -2.62 -25.03 -4.27
CA MET A 59 -2.57 -26.42 -3.81
C MET A 59 -1.61 -27.20 -4.69
N LEU A 60 -0.56 -27.76 -4.08
CA LEU A 60 0.52 -28.46 -4.79
C LEU A 60 0.35 -29.97 -4.69
N PRO A 61 -0.17 -30.65 -5.73
CA PRO A 61 -0.32 -32.10 -5.68
C PRO A 61 1.05 -32.78 -5.74
N LEU A 62 1.13 -33.97 -5.16
CA LEU A 62 2.33 -34.82 -5.16
C LEU A 62 2.94 -35.09 -6.55
N THR A 63 2.15 -34.97 -7.62
CA THR A 63 2.59 -35.17 -9.01
C THR A 63 3.24 -33.93 -9.63
N ILE A 64 3.13 -32.75 -9.01
CA ILE A 64 3.67 -31.51 -9.55
C ILE A 64 5.19 -31.57 -9.66
N MET A 65 5.73 -30.98 -10.73
CA MET A 65 7.17 -30.81 -10.91
C MET A 65 7.61 -29.48 -10.30
N LEU A 66 8.63 -29.54 -9.46
CA LEU A 66 9.22 -28.36 -8.85
C LEU A 66 10.74 -28.50 -8.78
N LYS A 67 11.40 -27.36 -8.56
CA LYS A 67 12.82 -27.22 -8.36
C LYS A 67 13.06 -26.35 -7.14
N ARG A 68 13.94 -26.76 -6.23
CA ARG A 68 14.35 -25.91 -5.10
C ARG A 68 15.28 -24.81 -5.63
N LYS A 69 15.00 -23.56 -5.26
CA LYS A 69 15.75 -22.38 -5.70
C LYS A 69 16.62 -21.82 -4.58
N ARG A 70 16.05 -21.73 -3.36
CA ARG A 70 16.76 -21.32 -2.16
C ARG A 70 16.40 -22.23 -1.00
N ASP A 71 17.37 -22.46 -0.13
CA ASP A 71 17.16 -23.16 1.13
C ASP A 71 16.48 -22.24 2.16
N ARG A 72 16.03 -22.79 3.28
CA ARG A 72 15.42 -22.05 4.41
C ARG A 72 16.27 -20.90 4.96
N ASN A 73 17.60 -20.96 4.77
CA ASN A 73 18.55 -19.92 5.13
C ASN A 73 18.71 -18.82 4.06
N ASP A 74 17.83 -18.81 3.05
CA ASP A 74 17.87 -17.93 1.86
C ASP A 74 19.16 -18.05 1.04
N VAL A 75 19.86 -19.18 1.18
CA VAL A 75 21.06 -19.50 0.39
C VAL A 75 20.62 -20.06 -0.95
N GLU A 76 21.14 -19.50 -2.04
CA GLU A 76 20.84 -19.97 -3.39
C GLU A 76 21.41 -21.37 -3.63
N ILE A 77 20.56 -22.26 -4.13
CA ILE A 77 20.98 -23.62 -4.47
C ILE A 77 21.57 -23.60 -5.88
N LEU A 78 22.78 -24.13 -6.02
CA LEU A 78 23.47 -24.20 -7.30
C LEU A 78 22.61 -24.96 -8.33
N SER A 79 22.62 -24.49 -9.58
CA SER A 79 21.81 -25.10 -10.65
C SER A 79 22.23 -26.53 -11.00
N SER A 80 23.44 -26.96 -10.62
CA SER A 80 23.90 -28.36 -10.73
C SER A 80 23.12 -29.30 -9.80
N ASP A 81 22.70 -28.78 -8.64
CA ASP A 81 22.12 -29.56 -7.54
C ASP A 81 20.59 -29.45 -7.57
N ALA A 82 20.09 -28.27 -7.97
CA ALA A 82 18.68 -27.98 -8.14
C ALA A 82 18.13 -28.57 -9.45
N LYS A 83 17.61 -29.79 -9.38
CA LYS A 83 16.96 -30.50 -10.50
C LYS A 83 15.45 -30.47 -10.38
N TRP A 84 14.79 -30.26 -11.52
CA TRP A 84 13.34 -30.42 -11.66
C TRP A 84 12.93 -31.86 -11.39
N ARG A 85 12.05 -32.07 -10.41
CA ARG A 85 11.54 -33.40 -10.05
C ARG A 85 10.14 -33.32 -9.44
N LYS A 86 9.47 -34.48 -9.33
CA LYS A 86 8.12 -34.54 -8.77
C LYS A 86 8.14 -34.34 -7.26
N LEU A 87 7.15 -33.64 -6.70
CA LEU A 87 7.02 -33.41 -5.26
C LEU A 87 7.07 -34.73 -4.44
N ARG A 88 6.41 -35.79 -4.92
CA ARG A 88 6.45 -37.13 -4.30
C ARG A 88 7.83 -37.78 -4.16
N THR A 89 8.85 -37.27 -4.84
CA THR A 89 10.23 -37.79 -4.74
C THR A 89 11.05 -37.11 -3.64
N PHE A 90 10.54 -36.03 -3.06
CA PHE A 90 11.18 -35.34 -1.96
C PHE A 90 10.90 -36.03 -0.64
N ARG A 91 11.87 -35.97 0.27
CA ARG A 91 11.65 -36.25 1.68
C ARG A 91 11.06 -35.00 2.31
N LEU A 92 9.77 -35.05 2.59
CA LEU A 92 9.04 -33.96 3.23
C LEU A 92 9.34 -33.95 4.74
N VAL A 93 9.64 -32.77 5.28
CA VAL A 93 9.83 -32.58 6.72
C VAL A 93 8.67 -31.74 7.24
N ASP A 94 7.88 -32.31 8.15
CA ASP A 94 6.75 -31.59 8.73
C ASP A 94 7.23 -30.33 9.47
N GLY A 95 6.44 -29.28 9.36
CA GLY A 95 6.66 -28.06 10.10
C GLY A 95 5.97 -26.87 9.45
N GLU A 96 6.07 -25.73 10.13
CA GLU A 96 5.44 -24.49 9.73
C GLU A 96 6.43 -23.33 9.98
N VAL A 97 6.46 -22.39 9.06
CA VAL A 97 7.26 -21.18 9.13
C VAL A 97 6.32 -20.00 8.98
N GLU A 98 6.46 -19.02 9.87
CA GLU A 98 5.74 -17.77 9.76
C GLU A 98 6.17 -17.03 8.48
N GLY A 99 5.18 -16.68 7.66
CA GLY A 99 5.40 -15.96 6.41
C GLY A 99 4.11 -15.38 5.87
N GLU A 100 4.21 -14.18 5.31
CA GLU A 100 3.07 -13.51 4.69
C GLU A 100 2.69 -14.19 3.37
N THR A 101 1.41 -14.49 3.18
CA THR A 101 0.91 -14.94 1.89
C THR A 101 0.83 -13.77 0.91
N ARG A 102 0.73 -14.09 -0.39
CA ARG A 102 0.44 -13.08 -1.41
C ARG A 102 -0.92 -12.41 -1.19
N ALA A 103 -1.91 -13.16 -0.69
CA ALA A 103 -3.21 -12.59 -0.34
C ALA A 103 -3.12 -11.62 0.83
N ASP A 104 -2.30 -11.91 1.85
CA ASP A 104 -2.09 -11.00 2.97
C ASP A 104 -1.48 -9.68 2.53
N ARG A 105 -0.45 -9.74 1.68
CA ARG A 105 0.18 -8.55 1.08
C ARG A 105 -0.83 -7.72 0.29
N LEU A 106 -1.61 -8.36 -0.59
CA LEU A 106 -2.64 -7.68 -1.36
C LEU A 106 -3.72 -7.05 -0.45
N ASN A 107 -4.19 -7.78 0.56
CA ASN A 107 -5.20 -7.30 1.50
C ASN A 107 -4.71 -6.10 2.30
N ALA A 108 -3.44 -6.10 2.73
CA ALA A 108 -2.83 -4.97 3.42
C ALA A 108 -2.75 -3.73 2.52
N GLU A 109 -2.33 -3.90 1.26
CA GLU A 109 -2.25 -2.81 0.28
C GLU A 109 -3.63 -2.24 -0.06
N LEU A 110 -4.64 -3.09 -0.27
CA LEU A 110 -6.01 -2.65 -0.54
C LEU A 110 -6.59 -1.86 0.64
N LYS A 111 -6.38 -2.33 1.88
CA LYS A 111 -6.80 -1.60 3.08
C LYS A 111 -6.14 -0.23 3.16
N LYS A 112 -4.83 -0.15 2.89
CA LYS A 112 -4.09 1.12 2.87
C LYS A 112 -4.65 2.06 1.80
N GLY A 113 -4.83 1.58 0.58
CA GLY A 113 -5.38 2.37 -0.53
C GLY A 113 -6.78 2.91 -0.23
N LEU A 114 -7.63 2.10 0.39
CA LEU A 114 -8.98 2.53 0.81
C LEU A 114 -8.93 3.65 1.86
N LEU A 115 -8.07 3.52 2.87
CA LEU A 115 -7.90 4.54 3.91
C LEU A 115 -7.40 5.87 3.31
N ASP A 116 -6.46 5.81 2.38
CA ASP A 116 -5.92 7.00 1.72
C ASP A 116 -6.96 7.66 0.80
N ALA A 117 -7.75 6.86 0.08
CA ALA A 117 -8.86 7.34 -0.71
C ALA A 117 -9.91 8.06 0.16
N MET A 118 -10.30 7.47 1.29
CA MET A 118 -11.26 8.07 2.25
C MET A 118 -10.74 9.38 2.84
N LYS A 119 -9.45 9.43 3.24
CA LYS A 119 -8.83 10.66 3.75
C LYS A 119 -8.84 11.76 2.68
N SER A 120 -8.53 11.42 1.43
CA SER A 120 -8.52 12.38 0.33
C SER A 120 -9.91 12.93 0.01
N THR A 121 -10.94 12.08 0.03
CA THR A 121 -12.34 12.51 -0.17
C THR A 121 -12.83 13.39 0.96
N LYS A 122 -12.52 13.02 2.22
CA LYS A 122 -12.86 13.86 3.37
C LYS A 122 -12.22 15.25 3.27
N LYS A 123 -10.96 15.32 2.85
CA LYS A 123 -10.24 16.60 2.64
C LYS A 123 -10.85 17.43 1.50
N ARG A 124 -11.24 16.78 0.39
CA ARG A 124 -11.93 17.45 -0.74
C ARG A 124 -13.28 18.01 -0.31
N VAL A 125 -14.10 17.22 0.37
CA VAL A 125 -15.42 17.65 0.87
C VAL A 125 -15.28 18.81 1.86
N ALA A 126 -14.28 18.77 2.75
CA ALA A 126 -13.99 19.89 3.64
C ALA A 126 -13.62 21.16 2.85
N LYS A 127 -12.70 21.04 1.88
CA LYS A 127 -12.28 22.16 1.04
C LYS A 127 -13.44 22.75 0.23
N GLU A 128 -14.31 21.91 -0.35
CA GLU A 128 -15.49 22.37 -1.09
C GLU A 128 -16.50 23.07 -0.18
N LYS A 129 -16.67 22.61 1.07
CA LYS A 129 -17.52 23.29 2.06
C LYS A 129 -16.94 24.65 2.41
N ASP A 130 -15.63 24.74 2.65
CA ASP A 130 -14.94 25.99 2.95
C ASP A 130 -15.02 26.99 1.79
N GLU A 131 -14.83 26.51 0.55
CA GLU A 131 -14.95 27.32 -0.66
C GLU A 131 -16.39 27.83 -0.88
N LYS A 132 -17.41 26.99 -0.67
CA LYS A 132 -18.82 27.40 -0.75
C LYS A 132 -19.20 28.41 0.33
N ALA A 133 -18.74 28.20 1.57
CA ALA A 133 -18.95 29.14 2.67
C ALA A 133 -18.30 30.50 2.37
N ASN A 134 -17.04 30.50 1.90
CA ASN A 134 -16.32 31.71 1.54
C ASN A 134 -16.96 32.44 0.33
N ALA A 135 -17.41 31.71 -0.69
CA ALA A 135 -18.14 32.28 -1.82
C ALA A 135 -19.49 32.91 -1.39
N GLY A 136 -20.20 32.29 -0.46
CA GLY A 136 -21.41 32.84 0.16
C GLY A 136 -21.14 34.17 0.85
N SER A 137 -20.10 34.23 1.70
CA SER A 137 -19.71 35.46 2.41
C SER A 137 -19.32 36.60 1.45
N LYS A 138 -18.59 36.30 0.36
CA LYS A 138 -18.23 37.30 -0.66
C LYS A 138 -19.44 37.85 -1.41
N LYS A 139 -20.41 36.99 -1.76
CA LYS A 139 -21.66 37.44 -2.41
C LYS A 139 -22.47 38.35 -1.50
N ILE A 140 -22.55 38.02 -0.21
CA ILE A 140 -23.23 38.84 0.79
C ILE A 140 -22.54 40.21 0.89
N LEU A 141 -21.23 40.26 1.10
CA LEU A 141 -20.46 41.51 1.17
C LEU A 141 -20.59 42.37 -0.10
N SER A 142 -20.50 41.76 -1.28
CA SER A 142 -20.71 42.46 -2.56
C SER A 142 -22.10 43.09 -2.63
N SER A 143 -23.16 42.37 -2.24
CA SER A 143 -24.52 42.90 -2.29
C SER A 143 -24.73 44.09 -1.35
N TYR A 144 -24.00 44.16 -0.23
CA TYR A 144 -24.05 45.31 0.67
C TYR A 144 -23.37 46.54 0.08
N PHE A 145 -22.22 46.39 -0.59
CA PHE A 145 -21.56 47.51 -1.27
C PHE A 145 -22.37 48.04 -2.46
N THR A 146 -22.93 47.15 -3.29
CA THR A 146 -23.78 47.58 -4.42
C THR A 146 -25.08 48.26 -3.96
N LYS A 147 -25.62 47.87 -2.80
CA LYS A 147 -26.74 48.58 -2.16
C LYS A 147 -26.34 49.95 -1.62
N LEU A 148 -25.10 50.12 -1.16
CA LEU A 148 -24.60 51.40 -0.68
C LEU A 148 -24.45 52.39 -1.84
N ASP A 149 -23.94 51.93 -2.99
CA ASP A 149 -23.76 52.74 -4.19
C ASP A 149 -25.11 53.21 -4.80
N HIS A 150 -26.18 52.41 -4.64
CA HIS A 150 -27.54 52.78 -5.06
C HIS A 150 -28.34 53.58 -4.01
N ALA A 151 -27.88 53.65 -2.76
CA ALA A 151 -28.52 54.49 -1.74
C ALA A 151 -28.05 55.96 -1.78
N THR A 152 -27.12 56.28 -2.68
CA THR A 152 -26.55 57.63 -2.86
C THR A 152 -27.02 58.36 -4.12
N ASP A 153 -28.09 57.89 -4.78
CA ASP A 153 -28.67 58.59 -5.94
C ASP A 153 -30.12 59.02 -5.68
N GLU A 154 -30.24 60.00 -4.78
CA GLU A 154 -31.34 60.96 -4.74
C GLU A 154 -30.69 62.33 -4.48
N GLY A 155 -30.01 62.89 -5.48
CA GLY A 155 -29.42 64.24 -5.34
C GLY A 155 -28.39 64.60 -6.39
N GLU A 156 -28.84 65.27 -7.45
CA GLU A 156 -28.01 65.93 -8.46
C GLU A 156 -26.93 66.84 -7.84
N THR A 157 -25.68 66.77 -8.33
CA THR A 157 -25.01 67.83 -9.12
C THR A 157 -23.46 67.75 -9.08
N THR A 158 -22.90 67.80 -10.29
CA THR A 158 -21.61 68.38 -10.71
C THR A 158 -20.25 67.84 -10.21
N SER A 159 -19.43 67.53 -11.22
CA SER A 159 -18.03 67.96 -11.38
C SER A 159 -16.95 67.41 -10.43
N SER A 160 -16.00 66.71 -11.08
CA SER A 160 -14.55 66.72 -10.79
C SER A 160 -14.09 66.21 -9.42
N GLN A 161 -13.40 65.07 -9.41
CA GLN A 161 -11.95 65.01 -9.20
C GLN A 161 -11.54 63.55 -8.95
N ARG A 162 -10.63 63.05 -9.79
CA ARG A 162 -9.67 62.03 -9.38
C ARG A 162 -8.82 62.63 -8.25
N SER A 163 -8.84 62.03 -7.07
CA SER A 163 -7.71 62.12 -6.15
C SER A 163 -7.55 60.84 -5.34
N SER A 164 -6.35 60.29 -5.50
CA SER A 164 -5.68 59.36 -4.60
C SER A 164 -5.62 59.88 -3.17
N LEU A 165 -5.70 58.98 -2.18
CA LEU A 165 -5.00 58.91 -0.88
C LEU A 165 -5.84 57.97 0.03
N GLU A 166 -5.33 57.19 0.99
CA GLU A 166 -4.00 56.88 1.47
C GLU A 166 -4.12 55.67 2.40
N LYS A 167 -2.98 55.06 2.72
CA LYS A 167 -2.80 53.95 3.66
C LYS A 167 -3.45 54.23 5.02
N MET A 168 -4.25 53.29 5.53
CA MET A 168 -4.58 53.24 6.96
C MET A 168 -3.85 52.08 7.64
N SER A 169 -2.75 52.50 8.26
CA SER A 169 -1.99 51.95 9.38
C SER A 169 -2.63 50.81 10.18
N THR A 170 -1.87 49.72 10.32
CA THR A 170 -1.96 48.72 11.40
C THR A 170 -1.87 49.38 12.78
N PRO A 171 -2.71 49.02 13.76
CA PRO A 171 -2.50 49.45 15.14
C PRO A 171 -1.51 48.53 15.86
N GLU A 172 -0.38 49.10 16.29
CA GLU A 172 0.48 48.55 17.34
C GLU A 172 -0.29 48.39 18.65
N ARG A 173 -0.12 47.23 19.31
CA ARG A 173 -0.60 47.01 20.68
C ARG A 173 0.57 47.18 21.65
N LYS A 174 0.49 48.21 22.49
CA LYS A 174 1.48 48.58 23.50
C LYS A 174 1.69 47.49 24.56
N LYS A 175 2.96 47.29 24.90
CA LYS A 175 3.47 46.62 26.11
C LYS A 175 2.86 47.23 27.38
N LYS A 176 2.64 46.38 28.39
CA LYS A 176 2.48 46.78 29.78
C LYS A 176 3.53 46.01 30.59
N GLU A 177 4.51 46.74 31.10
CA GLU A 177 5.47 46.30 32.12
C GLU A 177 4.93 46.65 33.50
N GLU A 178 5.18 45.76 34.46
CA GLU A 178 5.72 45.97 35.83
C GLU A 178 5.50 44.64 36.57
N GLU A 179 6.58 43.88 36.83
CA GLU A 179 7.40 43.90 38.07
C GLU A 179 6.61 43.36 39.28
N GLU A 180 7.10 42.55 40.20
CA GLU A 180 8.37 41.87 40.47
C GLU A 180 8.07 40.99 41.71
N LYS A 181 8.67 39.81 41.85
CA LYS A 181 9.21 39.33 43.14
C LYS A 181 9.95 38.01 42.97
N ALA A 182 11.25 38.10 43.19
CA ALA A 182 12.18 37.02 43.44
C ALA A 182 11.89 36.29 44.76
N PHE A 183 12.21 34.99 44.80
CA PHE A 183 12.87 34.40 45.96
C PHE A 183 13.66 33.15 45.52
N ASP A 184 14.97 33.21 45.76
CA ASP A 184 15.98 32.16 45.59
C ASP A 184 15.80 30.99 46.57
N ALA A 185 16.12 29.78 46.11
CA ALA A 185 17.10 28.84 46.71
C ALA A 185 17.04 27.47 45.99
#